data_AF-A0A7Y7CSH8-F1
#
_entry.id   AF-A0A7Y7CSH8-F1
#
_cell.length_a   1.000
_cell.length_b   1.000
_cell.length_c   1.000
_cell.angle_alpha   90.00
_cell.angle_beta   90.00
_cell.angle_gamma   90.00
#
_symmetry.space_group_name_H-M   'P 1'
#
loop_
_entity.id
_entity.type
_entity.pdbx_description
1 polymer ?
#
loop_
_entity_poly.entity_id
_entity_poly.type
_entity_poly.pdbx_seq_one_letter_code
_entity_poly.pdbx_strand_id
1 'polypeptide(L)'
;MQSLQKILTNLPLALLGLTLSSHSLAQEPFLHPHCFADFSNSMFSGEGVDAEKPLNCDPQLTQLPIETHTWDNQGEQQTSFSSDNPEDPEYGGYAGFNSYSLFRSFDTADGGELAFLELMFNTGGSGHFGLLAMVKKEANGDAFPLWWQWAGDRCNDGYPSFIGMADEQLFYSVAATPFRLLNPLDDTDWRMQSMLEMLNPDAVGNTPTTLGGWQPYDDIANCAACCAGERIYAMGLTDGFSRMVGVKLDKEAFLSESQGDVKACVNQWFAQSEFADIDRDELVRFERWQPALKEIQTACSH
;
A
#
# COMPACT_ATOMS: atom_id res chain seq x y z
N MET A 1 -18.30 -7.97 2.84
CA MET A 1 -18.35 -6.78 1.96
C MET A 1 -19.76 -6.21 1.95
N GLN A 2 -20.06 -5.22 2.79
CA GLN A 2 -21.18 -4.33 2.47
C GLN A 2 -20.77 -3.56 1.21
N SER A 3 -21.63 -3.54 0.19
CA SER A 3 -21.32 -2.85 -1.06
C SER A 3 -21.07 -1.36 -0.76
N LEU A 4 -19.90 -0.84 -1.20
CA LEU A 4 -19.58 0.59 -1.21
C LEU A 4 -20.75 1.44 -1.74
N GLN A 5 -21.64 0.87 -2.57
CA GLN A 5 -22.88 1.51 -3.02
C GLN A 5 -23.68 2.12 -1.88
N LYS A 6 -23.90 1.43 -0.75
CA LYS A 6 -24.74 1.97 0.33
C LYS A 6 -24.14 3.21 0.97
N ILE A 7 -22.81 3.26 1.05
CA ILE A 7 -22.04 4.35 1.64
C ILE A 7 -22.03 5.54 0.67
N LEU A 8 -21.79 5.29 -0.62
CA LEU A 8 -21.73 6.33 -1.65
C LEU A 8 -23.10 6.85 -2.11
N THR A 9 -24.18 6.07 -2.02
CA THR A 9 -25.55 6.54 -2.37
C THR A 9 -26.07 7.64 -1.46
N ASN A 10 -25.48 7.80 -0.27
CA ASN A 10 -25.80 8.86 0.67
C ASN A 10 -24.73 9.97 0.73
N LEU A 11 -23.61 9.84 0.00
CA LEU A 11 -22.74 10.98 -0.26
C LEU A 11 -23.42 11.82 -1.36
N PRO A 12 -23.73 13.10 -1.13
CA PRO A 12 -24.27 13.93 -2.18
C PRO A 12 -23.32 13.91 -3.38
N LEU A 13 -23.87 13.74 -4.59
CA LEU A 13 -23.20 13.81 -5.89
C LEU A 13 -22.39 15.11 -6.15
N ALA A 14 -22.26 15.97 -5.14
CA ALA A 14 -21.48 17.19 -5.14
C ALA A 14 -19.95 16.96 -5.17
N LEU A 15 -19.46 15.73 -5.02
CA LEU A 15 -18.03 15.43 -5.23
C LEU A 15 -17.57 15.59 -6.69
N LEU A 16 -18.48 15.63 -7.66
CA LEU A 16 -18.16 15.77 -9.09
C LEU A 16 -18.10 17.24 -9.58
N GLY A 17 -18.19 18.22 -8.67
CA GLY A 17 -18.33 19.64 -9.06
C GLY A 17 -17.60 20.67 -8.21
N LEU A 18 -16.60 20.30 -7.40
CA LEU A 18 -15.90 21.25 -6.54
C LEU A 18 -14.54 21.65 -7.11
N THR A 19 -14.55 22.77 -7.82
CA THR A 19 -13.38 23.60 -8.05
C THR A 19 -12.83 24.14 -6.73
N LEU A 20 -11.53 23.93 -6.49
CA LEU A 20 -10.66 24.63 -5.53
C LEU A 20 -11.12 24.61 -4.06
N SER A 21 -10.99 23.46 -3.40
CA SER A 21 -10.79 23.43 -1.95
C SER A 21 -9.38 23.95 -1.66
N SER A 22 -9.27 25.09 -0.97
CA SER A 22 -8.03 25.49 -0.32
C SER A 22 -7.56 24.36 0.58
N HIS A 23 -6.43 23.74 0.26
CA HIS A 23 -5.86 22.65 1.04
C HIS A 23 -5.37 23.29 2.35
N SER A 24 -6.16 23.20 3.42
CA SER A 24 -5.66 23.47 4.76
C SER A 24 -4.88 22.24 5.19
N LEU A 25 -3.63 22.43 5.59
CA LEU A 25 -2.89 21.38 6.29
C LEU A 25 -3.72 20.92 7.49
N ALA A 26 -3.80 19.61 7.71
CA ALA A 26 -4.28 19.09 8.97
C ALA A 26 -3.32 19.55 10.06
N GLN A 27 -3.74 20.54 10.85
CA GLN A 27 -3.00 21.02 12.03
C GLN A 27 -3.26 20.12 13.24
N GLU A 28 -4.33 19.33 13.20
CA GLU A 28 -4.74 18.40 14.25
C GLU A 28 -4.94 17.00 13.65
N PRO A 29 -4.64 15.94 14.42
CA PRO A 29 -4.86 14.57 13.99
C PRO A 29 -6.36 14.29 13.83
N PHE A 30 -6.73 13.61 12.75
CA PHE A 30 -8.10 13.11 12.51
C PHE A 30 -8.59 12.21 13.66
N LEU A 31 -7.71 11.29 14.08
CA LEU A 31 -7.81 10.41 15.25
C LEU A 31 -6.39 10.16 15.78
N HIS A 32 -6.29 9.66 17.02
CA HIS A 32 -5.01 9.16 17.54
C HIS A 32 -4.55 7.94 16.70
N PRO A 33 -3.25 7.80 16.33
CA PRO A 33 -2.79 6.68 15.50
C PRO A 33 -3.14 5.28 16.06
N HIS A 34 -3.10 5.11 17.38
CA HIS A 34 -3.52 3.87 18.06
C HIS A 34 -5.01 3.50 17.90
N CYS A 35 -5.89 4.42 17.47
CA CYS A 35 -7.27 4.07 17.12
C CYS A 35 -7.34 3.11 15.92
N PHE A 36 -6.29 3.03 15.11
CA PHE A 36 -6.24 2.14 13.94
C PHE A 36 -5.62 0.77 14.25
N ALA A 37 -5.33 0.47 15.51
CA ALA A 37 -4.72 -0.79 15.92
C ALA A 37 -5.58 -2.02 15.56
N ASP A 38 -6.91 -1.87 15.46
CA ASP A 38 -7.81 -2.94 15.01
C ASP A 38 -7.45 -3.45 13.61
N PHE A 39 -6.98 -2.58 12.72
CA PHE A 39 -6.46 -3.00 11.43
C PHE A 39 -5.19 -3.85 11.62
N SER A 40 -4.17 -3.34 12.31
CA SER A 40 -2.96 -4.10 12.58
C SER A 40 -3.26 -5.48 13.18
N ASN A 41 -4.10 -5.53 14.21
CA ASN A 41 -4.51 -6.77 14.86
C ASN A 41 -5.20 -7.73 13.88
N SER A 42 -6.14 -7.22 13.06
CA SER A 42 -6.81 -8.02 12.02
C SER A 42 -5.84 -8.58 10.99
N MET A 43 -4.78 -7.85 10.62
CA MET A 43 -3.78 -8.33 9.66
C MET A 43 -3.09 -9.59 10.17
N PHE A 44 -2.73 -9.59 11.46
CA PHE A 44 -1.97 -10.68 12.07
C PHE A 44 -2.84 -11.81 12.64
N SER A 45 -4.06 -11.52 13.10
CA SER A 45 -4.98 -12.52 13.65
C SER A 45 -5.81 -13.23 12.57
N GLY A 46 -6.02 -12.59 11.42
CA GLY A 46 -6.93 -13.07 10.37
C GLY A 46 -8.42 -12.91 10.71
N GLU A 47 -8.76 -12.32 11.86
CA GLU A 47 -10.16 -12.19 12.32
C GLU A 47 -10.97 -11.14 11.54
N GLY A 48 -10.32 -10.36 10.68
CA GLY A 48 -10.97 -9.30 9.89
C GLY A 48 -11.29 -8.06 10.73
N VAL A 49 -11.51 -6.93 10.06
CA VAL A 49 -11.99 -5.69 10.69
C VAL A 49 -13.53 -5.67 10.65
N ASP A 50 -14.16 -5.41 11.79
CA ASP A 50 -15.63 -5.35 11.91
C ASP A 50 -16.14 -3.95 11.55
N ALA A 51 -16.69 -3.82 10.34
CA ALA A 51 -17.22 -2.55 9.83
C ALA A 51 -18.47 -2.03 10.56
N GLU A 52 -19.10 -2.84 11.41
CA GLU A 52 -20.28 -2.44 12.18
C GLU A 52 -19.93 -1.92 13.59
N LYS A 53 -18.64 -1.98 13.96
CA LYS A 53 -18.14 -1.48 15.24
C LYS A 53 -17.29 -0.24 15.07
N PRO A 54 -17.34 0.69 16.03
CA PRO A 54 -16.39 1.79 16.04
C PRO A 54 -14.98 1.24 16.28
N LEU A 55 -14.00 1.90 15.68
CA LEU A 55 -12.58 1.69 15.90
C LEU A 55 -12.26 1.82 17.39
N ASN A 56 -11.45 0.90 17.90
CA ASN A 56 -11.05 0.90 19.29
C ASN A 56 -9.97 1.96 19.58
N CYS A 57 -10.40 3.10 20.13
CA CYS A 57 -9.52 4.12 20.67
C CYS A 57 -9.28 3.87 22.17
N ASP A 58 -8.36 2.97 22.53
CA ASP A 58 -8.04 2.67 23.94
C ASP A 58 -7.63 3.95 24.70
N PRO A 59 -8.32 4.31 25.81
CA PRO A 59 -8.01 5.50 26.59
C PRO A 59 -6.59 5.56 27.16
N GLN A 60 -5.90 4.42 27.32
CA GLN A 60 -4.50 4.37 27.77
C GLN A 60 -3.54 4.65 26.62
N LEU A 61 -3.80 4.07 25.44
CA LEU A 61 -2.95 4.27 24.27
C LEU A 61 -3.12 5.66 23.66
N THR A 62 -4.31 6.26 23.75
CA THR A 62 -4.58 7.61 23.26
C THR A 62 -3.94 8.73 24.11
N GLN A 63 -3.32 8.39 25.24
CA GLN A 63 -2.50 9.31 26.03
C GLN A 63 -1.03 9.35 25.58
N LEU A 64 -0.63 8.43 24.70
CA LEU A 64 0.72 8.41 24.17
C LEU A 64 0.95 9.65 23.27
N PRO A 65 2.19 10.14 23.16
CA PRO A 65 2.46 11.31 22.35
C PRO A 65 2.23 11.01 20.87
N ILE A 66 1.74 12.03 20.16
CA ILE A 66 1.65 12.04 18.70
C ILE A 66 2.82 12.85 18.17
N GLU A 67 3.60 12.25 17.28
CA GLU A 67 4.56 12.96 16.43
C GLU A 67 3.89 13.35 15.12
N THR A 68 4.20 14.54 14.63
CA THR A 68 3.64 15.09 13.39
C THR A 68 4.76 15.39 12.42
N HIS A 69 4.66 14.84 11.22
CA HIS A 69 5.63 15.04 10.15
C HIS A 69 4.94 15.63 8.94
N THR A 70 5.58 16.61 8.31
CA THR A 70 5.05 17.27 7.11
C THR A 70 6.12 17.30 6.03
N TRP A 71 5.77 16.92 4.81
CA TRP A 71 6.67 16.91 3.66
C TRP A 71 5.95 17.33 2.38
N ASP A 72 6.73 17.67 1.35
CA ASP A 72 6.21 17.90 0.00
C ASP A 72 6.20 16.58 -0.76
N ASN A 73 5.03 16.19 -1.27
CA ASN A 73 4.85 15.05 -2.14
C ASN A 73 4.40 15.55 -3.51
N GLN A 74 5.35 15.72 -4.44
CA GLN A 74 5.08 16.14 -5.82
C GLN A 74 4.32 17.48 -5.92
N GLY A 75 4.66 18.45 -5.05
CA GLY A 75 4.02 19.76 -5.00
C GLY A 75 2.73 19.82 -4.16
N GLU A 76 2.31 18.70 -3.58
CA GLU A 76 1.26 18.65 -2.56
C GLU A 76 1.87 18.43 -1.18
N GLN A 77 1.58 19.32 -0.23
CA GLN A 77 2.06 19.18 1.14
C GLN A 77 1.22 18.13 1.87
N GLN A 78 1.87 17.08 2.37
CA GLN A 78 1.28 15.97 3.10
C GLN A 78 1.67 16.04 4.58
N THR A 79 0.76 15.63 5.46
CA THR A 79 1.01 15.51 6.90
C THR A 79 0.70 14.10 7.36
N SER A 80 1.63 13.50 8.12
CA SER A 80 1.43 12.25 8.85
C SER A 80 1.49 12.46 10.34
N PHE A 81 0.79 11.56 11.03
CA PHE A 81 0.73 11.46 12.48
C PHE A 81 1.18 10.07 12.89
N SER A 82 2.15 9.98 13.80
CA SER A 82 2.68 8.72 14.32
C SER A 82 2.64 8.70 15.84
N SER A 83 2.54 7.51 16.42
CA SER A 83 2.71 7.31 17.87
C SER A 83 3.34 5.94 18.09
N ASP A 84 4.39 5.92 18.90
CA ASP A 84 5.11 4.69 19.26
C ASP A 84 4.19 3.74 20.03
N ASN A 85 4.37 2.45 19.79
CA ASN A 85 3.76 1.39 20.60
C ASN A 85 4.38 1.41 22.01
N PRO A 86 3.61 1.09 23.05
CA PRO A 86 4.18 0.94 24.39
C PRO A 86 5.24 -0.16 24.39
N GLU A 87 6.37 0.08 25.07
CA GLU A 87 7.42 -0.93 25.22
C GLU A 87 6.85 -2.16 25.94
N ASP A 88 7.14 -3.34 25.40
CA ASP A 88 6.82 -4.60 26.06
C ASP A 88 7.91 -4.90 27.11
N PRO A 89 7.58 -4.95 28.42
CA PRO A 89 8.56 -5.21 29.47
C PRO A 89 9.20 -6.62 29.38
N GLU A 90 8.52 -7.57 28.74
CA GLU A 90 8.97 -8.95 28.56
C GLU A 90 9.88 -9.10 27.34
N TYR A 91 9.64 -8.32 26.29
CA TYR A 91 10.42 -8.31 25.05
C TYR A 91 11.11 -6.96 24.86
N GLY A 92 12.29 -6.82 25.48
CA GLY A 92 13.09 -5.60 25.33
C GLY A 92 13.43 -5.29 23.86
N GLY A 93 13.23 -4.04 23.45
CA GLY A 93 13.46 -3.58 22.08
C GLY A 93 12.51 -2.44 21.70
N TYR A 94 12.70 -1.85 20.52
CA TYR A 94 11.74 -0.89 19.98
C TYR A 94 10.46 -1.64 19.61
N ALA A 95 9.30 -1.21 20.13
CA ALA A 95 8.01 -1.86 19.90
C ALA A 95 7.34 -1.44 18.58
N GLY A 96 7.96 -0.54 17.83
CA GLY A 96 7.41 0.01 16.60
C GLY A 96 6.45 1.16 16.85
N PHE A 97 5.64 1.48 15.84
CA PHE A 97 4.73 2.62 15.85
C PHE A 97 3.51 2.36 14.97
N ASN A 98 2.44 3.10 15.23
CA ASN A 98 1.30 3.23 14.34
C ASN A 98 1.32 4.63 13.75
N SER A 99 1.05 4.75 12.44
CA SER A 99 1.00 6.05 11.79
C SER A 99 -0.01 6.10 10.66
N TYR A 100 -0.42 7.30 10.29
CA TYR A 100 -1.19 7.54 9.07
C TYR A 100 -0.87 8.89 8.44
N SER A 101 -1.04 8.97 7.13
CA SER A 101 -1.10 10.23 6.37
C SER A 101 -2.54 10.53 5.98
N LEU A 102 -2.95 11.80 6.08
CA LEU A 102 -4.26 12.22 5.62
C LEU A 102 -4.20 12.64 4.15
N PHE A 103 -4.79 11.85 3.26
CA PHE A 103 -4.86 12.19 1.84
C PHE A 103 -5.93 13.25 1.56
N ARG A 104 -7.14 13.02 2.05
CA ARG A 104 -8.30 13.92 1.91
C ARG A 104 -9.25 13.72 3.09
N SER A 105 -9.90 14.80 3.55
CA SER A 105 -11.10 14.69 4.38
C SER A 105 -12.23 15.60 3.91
N PHE A 106 -13.44 15.25 4.32
CA PHE A 106 -14.68 15.94 3.96
C PHE A 106 -15.61 15.99 5.16
N ASP A 107 -16.16 17.17 5.46
CA ASP A 107 -17.25 17.27 6.43
C ASP A 107 -18.50 16.56 5.89
N THR A 108 -19.19 15.83 6.77
CA THR A 108 -20.44 15.15 6.45
C THR A 108 -21.64 15.99 6.87
N ALA A 109 -22.79 15.80 6.20
CA ALA A 109 -23.98 16.61 6.45
C ALA A 109 -24.56 16.45 7.88
N ASP A 110 -24.26 15.34 8.54
CA ASP A 110 -24.60 15.03 9.94
C ASP A 110 -23.58 15.60 10.95
N GLY A 111 -22.62 16.42 10.50
CA GLY A 111 -21.63 17.06 11.36
C GLY A 111 -20.47 16.16 11.78
N GLY A 112 -20.26 15.06 11.06
CA GLY A 112 -19.07 14.22 11.15
C GLY A 112 -18.03 14.58 10.09
N GLU A 113 -17.06 13.70 9.90
CA GLU A 113 -15.95 13.85 8.97
C GLU A 113 -15.63 12.49 8.32
N LEU A 114 -15.44 12.48 7.01
CA LEU A 114 -14.97 11.34 6.23
C LEU A 114 -13.52 11.55 5.84
N ALA A 115 -12.63 10.60 6.12
CA ALA A 115 -11.20 10.69 5.80
C ALA A 115 -10.71 9.51 4.97
N PHE A 116 -9.81 9.82 4.03
CA PHE A 116 -9.00 8.87 3.25
C PHE A 116 -7.60 8.86 3.85
N LEU A 117 -7.19 7.69 4.33
CA LEU A 117 -6.00 7.52 5.16
C LEU A 117 -5.04 6.50 4.54
N GLU A 118 -3.76 6.85 4.50
CA GLU A 118 -2.67 5.93 4.20
C GLU A 118 -2.09 5.49 5.54
N LEU A 119 -2.35 4.26 5.94
CA LEU A 119 -2.00 3.73 7.25
C LEU A 119 -0.73 2.89 7.17
N MET A 120 0.14 3.03 8.17
CA MET A 120 1.39 2.28 8.29
C MET A 120 1.57 1.78 9.72
N PHE A 121 1.87 0.48 9.84
CA PHE A 121 2.06 -0.24 11.10
C PHE A 121 3.46 -0.85 11.14
N ASN A 122 4.27 -0.40 12.10
CA ASN A 122 5.59 -0.96 12.37
C ASN A 122 5.51 -1.77 13.67
N THR A 123 5.97 -3.02 13.63
CA THR A 123 5.85 -3.95 14.77
C THR A 123 7.13 -4.08 15.60
N GLY A 124 8.10 -3.17 15.44
CA GLY A 124 9.35 -3.18 16.20
C GLY A 124 10.39 -4.21 15.75
N GLY A 125 9.98 -5.15 14.89
CA GLY A 125 10.82 -6.18 14.28
C GLY A 125 11.02 -5.97 12.77
N SER A 126 10.85 -7.04 11.99
CA SER A 126 11.13 -7.05 10.54
C SER A 126 9.92 -6.74 9.65
N GLY A 127 8.81 -6.26 10.20
CA GLY A 127 7.57 -6.00 9.47
C GLY A 127 7.15 -4.54 9.52
N HIS A 128 6.93 -3.93 8.36
CA HIS A 128 6.35 -2.59 8.26
C HIS A 128 5.29 -2.60 7.16
N PHE A 129 4.04 -2.68 7.59
CA PHE A 129 2.90 -3.01 6.76
C PHE A 129 1.99 -1.82 6.54
N GLY A 130 1.51 -1.68 5.31
CA GLY A 130 0.64 -0.57 4.94
C GLY A 130 -0.76 -1.02 4.57
N LEU A 131 -1.72 -0.10 4.66
CA LEU A 131 -3.02 -0.24 4.02
C LEU A 131 -3.60 1.14 3.68
N LEU A 132 -4.56 1.15 2.78
CA LEU A 132 -5.40 2.32 2.50
C LEU A 132 -6.73 2.15 3.20
N ALA A 133 -7.26 3.19 3.83
CA ALA A 133 -8.57 3.14 4.48
C ALA A 133 -9.43 4.36 4.17
N MET A 134 -10.73 4.14 4.23
CA MET A 134 -11.75 5.18 4.34
C MET A 134 -12.43 5.04 5.70
N VAL A 135 -12.44 6.12 6.49
CA VAL A 135 -12.99 6.12 7.84
C VAL A 135 -13.96 7.28 8.01
N LYS A 136 -15.15 7.01 8.55
CA LYS A 136 -16.12 8.04 8.94
C LYS A 136 -16.04 8.25 10.45
N LYS A 137 -15.72 9.46 10.88
CA LYS A 137 -15.88 9.93 12.26
C LYS A 137 -17.22 10.64 12.38
N GLU A 138 -18.09 10.16 13.26
CA GLU A 138 -19.39 10.77 13.52
C GLU A 138 -19.27 11.97 14.46
N ALA A 139 -20.33 12.78 14.56
CA ALA A 139 -20.34 13.98 15.39
C ALA A 139 -20.13 13.70 16.89
N ASN A 140 -20.43 12.48 17.35
CA ASN A 140 -20.19 12.04 18.73
C ASN A 140 -18.73 11.59 18.98
N GLY A 141 -17.88 11.57 17.95
CA GLY A 141 -16.49 11.13 18.00
C GLY A 141 -16.26 9.66 17.66
N ASP A 142 -17.30 8.85 17.52
CA ASP A 142 -17.15 7.44 17.11
C ASP A 142 -16.65 7.36 15.67
N ALA A 143 -15.70 6.47 15.40
CA ALA A 143 -15.11 6.33 14.06
C ALA A 143 -15.32 4.93 13.51
N PHE A 144 -15.81 4.81 12.27
CA PHE A 144 -16.14 3.54 11.65
C PHE A 144 -15.32 3.33 10.37
N PRO A 145 -14.72 2.13 10.19
CA PRO A 145 -14.05 1.79 8.95
C PRO A 145 -15.10 1.48 7.87
N LEU A 146 -15.04 2.22 6.78
CA LEU A 146 -15.97 2.09 5.65
C LEU A 146 -15.42 1.21 4.54
N TRP A 147 -14.11 1.28 4.34
CA TRP A 147 -13.38 0.51 3.34
C TRP A 147 -11.91 0.43 3.71
N TRP A 148 -11.25 -0.64 3.32
CA TRP A 148 -9.80 -0.76 3.41
C TRP A 148 -9.25 -1.68 2.32
N GLN A 149 -8.01 -1.42 1.91
CA GLN A 149 -7.23 -2.24 1.01
C GLN A 149 -5.88 -2.53 1.64
N TRP A 150 -5.65 -3.79 1.95
CA TRP A 150 -4.35 -4.25 2.43
C TRP A 150 -3.27 -4.03 1.38
N ALA A 151 -2.11 -3.61 1.86
CA ALA A 151 -0.85 -3.62 1.15
C ALA A 151 0.12 -4.58 1.86
N GLY A 152 1.31 -4.76 1.29
CA GLY A 152 2.33 -5.65 1.81
C GLY A 152 3.35 -4.96 2.73
N ASP A 153 4.53 -5.56 2.83
CA ASP A 153 5.66 -5.13 3.68
C ASP A 153 6.65 -4.27 2.87
N ARG A 154 6.72 -2.97 3.17
CA ARG A 154 7.69 -2.04 2.56
C ARG A 154 7.76 -2.15 1.03
N CYS A 155 8.88 -2.56 0.46
CA CYS A 155 9.04 -2.66 -1.00
C CYS A 155 8.28 -3.84 -1.64
N ASN A 156 7.82 -4.80 -0.83
CA ASN A 156 7.00 -5.92 -1.26
C ASN A 156 5.52 -5.54 -1.15
N ASP A 157 5.06 -4.64 -2.01
CA ASP A 157 3.66 -4.14 -2.08
C ASP A 157 3.22 -3.27 -0.90
N GLY A 158 4.14 -2.84 -0.06
CA GLY A 158 3.87 -1.88 1.02
C GLY A 158 3.90 -0.43 0.54
N TYR A 159 3.99 0.48 1.49
CA TYR A 159 3.94 1.94 1.27
C TYR A 159 2.82 2.36 0.30
N PRO A 160 1.56 1.95 0.56
CA PRO A 160 0.48 2.30 -0.33
C PRO A 160 0.24 3.81 -0.29
N SER A 161 -0.06 4.40 -1.45
CA SER A 161 -0.38 5.83 -1.53
C SER A 161 -1.53 6.10 -2.48
N PHE A 162 -2.40 7.02 -2.10
CA PHE A 162 -3.46 7.50 -2.98
C PHE A 162 -2.88 8.46 -4.02
N ILE A 163 -3.25 8.22 -5.28
CA ILE A 163 -2.86 9.07 -6.40
C ILE A 163 -3.96 10.07 -6.71
N GLY A 164 -5.22 9.64 -6.66
CA GLY A 164 -6.34 10.49 -7.03
C GLY A 164 -7.66 9.74 -7.19
N MET A 165 -8.70 10.50 -7.50
CA MET A 165 -10.03 9.97 -7.81
C MET A 165 -10.53 10.58 -9.12
N ALA A 166 -11.00 9.74 -10.04
CA ALA A 166 -11.59 10.16 -11.31
C ALA A 166 -12.55 9.08 -11.82
N ASP A 167 -13.62 9.46 -12.51
CA ASP A 167 -14.54 8.54 -13.20
C ASP A 167 -15.06 7.37 -12.34
N GLU A 168 -15.47 7.66 -11.10
CA GLU A 168 -15.91 6.65 -10.11
C GLU A 168 -14.83 5.61 -9.75
N GLN A 169 -13.56 5.95 -9.95
CA GLN A 169 -12.40 5.13 -9.62
C GLN A 169 -11.48 5.85 -8.63
N LEU A 170 -10.91 5.07 -7.73
CA LEU A 170 -9.83 5.47 -6.84
C LEU A 170 -8.52 4.90 -7.37
N PHE A 171 -7.54 5.76 -7.58
CA PHE A 171 -6.22 5.39 -8.05
C PHE A 171 -5.25 5.37 -6.87
N TYR A 172 -4.46 4.30 -6.79
CA TYR A 172 -3.45 4.16 -5.77
C TYR A 172 -2.21 3.43 -6.29
N SER A 173 -1.09 3.66 -5.64
CA SER A 173 0.17 2.94 -5.86
C SER A 173 0.50 2.05 -4.67
N VAL A 174 1.33 1.04 -4.92
CA VAL A 174 2.10 0.33 -3.89
C VAL A 174 3.54 0.20 -4.36
N ALA A 175 4.48 0.25 -3.43
CA ALA A 175 5.89 0.04 -3.74
C ALA A 175 6.14 -1.36 -4.29
N ALA A 176 7.10 -1.50 -5.19
CA ALA A 176 7.38 -2.75 -5.88
C ALA A 176 8.88 -3.03 -5.97
N THR A 177 9.26 -4.28 -5.72
CA THR A 177 10.60 -4.80 -6.00
C THR A 177 10.76 -5.13 -7.49
N PRO A 178 11.98 -5.41 -7.98
CA PRO A 178 12.17 -5.90 -9.33
C PRO A 178 11.31 -7.13 -9.64
N PHE A 179 11.17 -8.06 -8.69
CA PHE A 179 10.33 -9.24 -8.85
C PHE A 179 8.86 -8.87 -9.05
N ARG A 180 8.32 -7.94 -8.24
CA ARG A 180 6.91 -7.49 -8.35
C ARG A 180 6.65 -6.73 -9.65
N LEU A 181 7.61 -5.96 -10.15
CA LEU A 181 7.51 -5.26 -11.43
C LEU A 181 7.52 -6.21 -12.63
N LEU A 182 8.26 -7.32 -12.55
CA LEU A 182 8.27 -8.38 -13.57
C LEU A 182 7.06 -9.32 -13.48
N ASN A 183 6.43 -9.42 -12.30
CA ASN A 183 5.24 -10.22 -12.05
C ASN A 183 4.05 -9.35 -11.58
N PRO A 184 3.62 -8.35 -12.36
CA PRO A 184 2.74 -7.30 -11.84
C PRO A 184 1.30 -7.76 -11.58
N LEU A 185 0.88 -8.89 -12.16
CA LEU A 185 -0.44 -9.52 -11.93
C LEU A 185 -0.44 -10.58 -10.82
N ASP A 186 0.73 -10.91 -10.28
CA ASP A 186 0.83 -11.86 -9.18
C ASP A 186 0.45 -11.16 -7.87
N ASP A 187 -0.52 -11.70 -7.13
CA ASP A 187 -1.04 -11.19 -5.86
C ASP A 187 -0.60 -12.03 -4.65
N THR A 188 0.32 -12.97 -4.86
CA THR A 188 0.83 -13.85 -3.80
C THR A 188 1.66 -13.08 -2.77
N ASP A 189 1.39 -13.34 -1.50
CA ASP A 189 2.26 -12.91 -0.40
C ASP A 189 3.51 -13.80 -0.34
N TRP A 190 4.51 -13.44 -1.14
CA TRP A 190 5.76 -14.17 -1.25
C TRP A 190 6.59 -14.16 0.03
N ARG A 191 6.38 -13.21 0.93
CA ARG A 191 7.04 -13.21 2.24
C ARG A 191 6.48 -14.34 3.10
N MET A 192 5.16 -14.42 3.20
CA MET A 192 4.49 -15.50 3.93
C MET A 192 4.75 -16.86 3.29
N GLN A 193 4.70 -16.94 1.97
CA GLN A 193 5.02 -18.17 1.22
C GLN A 193 6.44 -18.65 1.52
N SER A 194 7.44 -17.77 1.43
CA SER A 194 8.84 -18.11 1.73
C SER A 194 9.03 -18.51 3.21
N MET A 195 8.34 -17.84 4.14
CA MET A 195 8.39 -18.22 5.55
C MET A 195 7.77 -19.60 5.79
N LEU A 196 6.66 -19.93 5.13
CA LEU A 196 6.03 -21.24 5.20
C LEU A 196 6.94 -22.33 4.63
N GLU A 197 7.59 -22.08 3.51
CA GLU A 197 8.59 -22.97 2.91
C GLU A 197 9.78 -23.24 3.84
N MET A 198 10.27 -22.21 4.55
CA MET A 198 11.34 -22.38 5.54
C MET A 198 10.90 -23.21 6.75
N LEU A 199 9.64 -23.07 7.21
CA LEU A 199 9.12 -23.77 8.37
C LEU A 199 8.69 -25.21 8.05
N ASN A 200 8.17 -25.45 6.85
CA ASN A 200 7.74 -26.75 6.39
C ASN A 200 7.90 -26.90 4.87
N PRO A 201 9.07 -27.38 4.40
CA PRO A 201 9.36 -27.58 2.98
C PRO A 201 8.42 -28.55 2.26
N ASP A 202 7.67 -29.37 2.99
CA ASP A 202 6.71 -30.33 2.43
C ASP A 202 5.27 -29.78 2.39
N ALA A 203 5.01 -28.61 2.98
CA ALA A 203 3.69 -27.96 2.99
C ALA A 203 3.45 -27.02 1.80
N VAL A 204 4.37 -27.01 0.82
CA VAL A 204 4.32 -26.10 -0.32
C VAL A 204 3.11 -26.46 -1.18
N GLY A 205 2.11 -25.58 -1.17
CA GLY A 205 0.99 -25.64 -2.09
C GLY A 205 1.43 -25.40 -3.53
N ASN A 206 0.46 -25.32 -4.45
CA ASN A 206 0.76 -24.89 -5.82
C ASN A 206 1.20 -23.43 -5.80
N THR A 207 2.50 -23.16 -5.95
CA THR A 207 3.00 -21.80 -6.19
C THR A 207 2.52 -21.31 -7.55
N PRO A 208 2.13 -20.02 -7.68
CA PRO A 208 1.71 -19.47 -8.95
C PRO A 208 2.84 -19.51 -9.97
N THR A 209 2.47 -19.58 -11.25
CA THR A 209 3.45 -19.47 -12.33
C THR A 209 3.97 -18.04 -12.42
N THR A 210 5.25 -17.86 -12.13
CA THR A 210 5.97 -16.60 -12.30
C THR A 210 6.49 -16.45 -13.73
N LEU A 211 6.87 -15.22 -14.10
CA LEU A 211 7.50 -14.90 -15.37
C LEU A 211 8.78 -15.74 -15.54
N GLY A 212 8.84 -16.54 -16.61
CA GLY A 212 9.99 -17.41 -16.86
C GLY A 212 10.22 -18.51 -15.82
N GLY A 213 9.33 -18.69 -14.84
CA GLY A 213 9.56 -19.56 -13.68
C GLY A 213 10.56 -19.00 -12.66
N TRP A 214 10.96 -17.73 -12.79
CA TRP A 214 11.93 -17.09 -11.91
C TRP A 214 11.38 -16.97 -10.50
N GLN A 215 12.16 -17.42 -9.52
CA GLN A 215 11.78 -17.41 -8.11
C GLN A 215 12.10 -16.06 -7.46
N PRO A 216 11.22 -15.54 -6.60
CA PRO A 216 11.56 -14.42 -5.75
C PRO A 216 12.67 -14.84 -4.78
N TYR A 217 13.52 -13.90 -4.38
CA TYR A 217 14.64 -14.12 -3.42
C TYR A 217 15.82 -14.95 -3.97
N ASP A 218 15.62 -15.78 -4.98
CA ASP A 218 16.70 -16.53 -5.63
C ASP A 218 17.11 -15.90 -6.96
N ASP A 219 16.20 -15.86 -7.94
CA ASP A 219 16.51 -15.41 -9.30
C ASP A 219 16.40 -13.90 -9.48
N ILE A 220 15.47 -13.27 -8.74
CA ILE A 220 15.19 -11.83 -8.81
C ILE A 220 14.94 -11.29 -7.41
N ALA A 221 15.49 -10.09 -7.13
CA ALA A 221 15.33 -9.39 -5.86
C ALA A 221 13.84 -9.16 -5.51
N ASN A 222 13.46 -9.62 -4.31
CA ASN A 222 12.15 -9.42 -3.69
C ASN A 222 12.30 -9.02 -2.20
N CYS A 223 13.37 -8.30 -1.86
CA CYS A 223 13.67 -7.96 -0.49
C CYS A 223 12.90 -6.70 -0.02
N ALA A 224 12.65 -6.60 1.28
CA ALA A 224 11.85 -5.51 1.84
C ALA A 224 12.50 -4.11 1.79
N ALA A 225 13.76 -4.01 1.36
CA ALA A 225 14.47 -2.74 1.11
C ALA A 225 14.79 -2.51 -0.38
N CYS A 226 14.42 -3.44 -1.27
CA CYS A 226 14.76 -3.44 -2.68
C CYS A 226 13.70 -2.71 -3.52
N CYS A 227 13.31 -1.49 -3.13
CA CYS A 227 12.27 -0.73 -3.83
C CYS A 227 12.78 -0.29 -5.19
N ALA A 228 12.12 -0.72 -6.26
CA ALA A 228 12.54 -0.47 -7.64
C ALA A 228 11.48 0.24 -8.50
N GLY A 229 10.38 0.65 -7.89
CA GLY A 229 9.27 1.30 -8.57
C GLY A 229 7.95 1.10 -7.83
N GLU A 230 6.86 1.24 -8.57
CA GLU A 230 5.50 1.14 -8.04
C GLU A 230 4.59 0.37 -9.00
N ARG A 231 3.62 -0.36 -8.45
CA ARG A 231 2.48 -0.88 -9.19
C ARG A 231 1.29 0.04 -8.96
N ILE A 232 0.63 0.43 -10.05
CA ILE A 232 -0.47 1.38 -10.03
C ILE A 232 -1.78 0.66 -10.29
N TYR A 233 -2.79 0.95 -9.48
CA TYR A 233 -4.10 0.33 -9.52
C TYR A 233 -5.21 1.37 -9.65
N ALA A 234 -6.30 0.94 -10.29
CA ALA A 234 -7.59 1.63 -10.29
C ALA A 234 -8.60 0.71 -9.62
N MET A 235 -9.22 1.18 -8.54
CA MET A 235 -10.32 0.49 -7.88
C MET A 235 -11.65 1.14 -8.27
N GLY A 236 -12.60 0.33 -8.74
CA GLY A 236 -13.96 0.80 -8.93
C GLY A 236 -14.63 1.10 -7.59
N LEU A 237 -15.14 2.32 -7.41
CA LEU A 237 -15.86 2.69 -6.19
C LEU A 237 -17.21 1.95 -6.07
N THR A 238 -17.75 1.40 -7.15
CA THR A 238 -19.03 0.66 -7.09
C THR A 238 -18.84 -0.81 -6.73
N ASP A 239 -17.84 -1.46 -7.32
CA ASP A 239 -17.61 -2.91 -7.22
C ASP A 239 -16.50 -3.28 -6.22
N GLY A 240 -15.66 -2.31 -5.85
CA GLY A 240 -14.51 -2.51 -4.98
C GLY A 240 -13.38 -3.31 -5.61
N PHE A 241 -13.42 -3.56 -6.93
CA PHE A 241 -12.40 -4.35 -7.61
C PHE A 241 -11.25 -3.47 -8.07
N SER A 242 -10.05 -3.80 -7.59
CA SER A 242 -8.80 -3.21 -8.06
C SER A 242 -8.30 -3.88 -9.32
N ARG A 243 -7.87 -3.06 -10.29
CA ARG A 243 -7.29 -3.50 -11.56
C ARG A 243 -5.96 -2.79 -11.75
N MET A 244 -4.94 -3.53 -12.18
CA MET A 244 -3.64 -2.93 -12.47
C MET A 244 -3.75 -2.02 -13.70
N VAL A 245 -3.29 -0.79 -13.55
CA VAL A 245 -3.24 0.24 -14.60
C VAL A 245 -1.89 0.23 -15.29
N GLY A 246 -0.82 -0.01 -14.53
CA GLY A 246 0.53 0.03 -15.03
C GLY A 246 1.57 0.04 -13.92
N VAL A 247 2.79 0.40 -14.28
CA VAL A 247 3.93 0.49 -13.37
C VAL A 247 4.65 1.83 -13.52
N LYS A 248 5.26 2.31 -12.44
CA LYS A 248 6.32 3.32 -12.49
C LYS A 248 7.64 2.62 -12.17
N LEU A 249 8.71 2.98 -12.87
CA LEU A 249 10.00 2.31 -12.76
C LEU A 249 11.04 3.28 -12.20
N ASP A 250 11.63 2.95 -11.05
CA ASP A 250 12.86 3.59 -10.61
C ASP A 250 14.02 2.86 -11.29
N LYS A 251 14.47 3.38 -12.44
CA LYS A 251 15.52 2.76 -13.25
C LYS A 251 16.80 2.50 -12.46
N GLU A 252 17.24 3.47 -11.67
CA GLU A 252 18.52 3.36 -10.95
C GLU A 252 18.43 2.26 -9.91
N ALA A 253 17.36 2.25 -9.11
CA ALA A 253 17.13 1.22 -8.11
C ALA A 253 16.87 -0.16 -8.74
N PHE A 254 16.12 -0.23 -9.84
CA PHE A 254 15.87 -1.48 -10.55
C PHE A 254 17.18 -2.11 -11.06
N LEU A 255 18.08 -1.31 -11.61
CA LEU A 255 19.35 -1.79 -12.17
C LEU A 255 20.44 -2.03 -11.11
N SER A 256 20.36 -1.38 -9.94
CA SER A 256 21.33 -1.60 -8.86
C SER A 256 21.18 -2.96 -8.18
N GLU A 257 19.99 -3.56 -8.25
CA GLU A 257 19.75 -4.90 -7.74
C GLU A 257 20.47 -5.96 -8.59
N SER A 258 21.26 -6.82 -7.94
CA SER A 258 22.12 -7.82 -8.61
C SER A 258 21.86 -9.25 -8.16
N GLN A 259 20.71 -9.51 -7.54
CA GLN A 259 20.38 -10.83 -7.00
C GLN A 259 19.95 -11.81 -8.10
N GLY A 260 20.60 -12.97 -8.15
CA GLY A 260 20.27 -14.09 -9.04
C GLY A 260 20.91 -14.01 -10.43
N ASP A 261 21.07 -15.17 -11.08
CA ASP A 261 21.75 -15.29 -12.37
C ASP A 261 20.94 -14.68 -13.53
N VAL A 262 19.60 -14.71 -13.42
CA VAL A 262 18.67 -14.13 -14.41
C VAL A 262 18.74 -12.59 -14.42
N LYS A 263 19.02 -11.97 -13.27
CA LYS A 263 19.00 -10.52 -13.12
C LYS A 263 20.00 -9.80 -14.03
N ALA A 264 21.16 -10.41 -14.29
CA ALA A 264 22.14 -9.84 -15.22
C ALA A 264 21.58 -9.72 -16.64
N CYS A 265 20.88 -10.76 -17.12
CA CYS A 265 20.20 -10.72 -18.42
C CYS A 265 19.08 -9.67 -18.43
N VAL A 266 18.25 -9.62 -17.38
CA VAL A 266 17.16 -8.65 -17.26
C VAL A 266 17.70 -7.21 -17.30
N ASN A 267 18.78 -6.93 -16.57
CA ASN A 267 19.41 -5.61 -16.56
C ASN A 267 19.99 -5.24 -17.93
N GLN A 268 20.62 -6.21 -18.62
CA GLN A 268 21.13 -6.01 -19.98
C GLN A 268 20.00 -5.73 -20.97
N TRP A 269 18.90 -6.49 -20.92
CA TRP A 269 17.72 -6.24 -21.75
C TRP A 269 17.15 -4.86 -21.46
N PHE A 270 16.99 -4.49 -20.18
CA PHE A 270 16.40 -3.22 -19.77
C PHE A 270 17.18 -2.04 -20.34
N ALA A 271 18.51 -2.09 -20.25
CA ALA A 271 19.41 -1.08 -20.79
C ALA A 271 19.38 -0.94 -22.32
N GLN A 272 18.86 -1.93 -23.04
CA GLN A 272 18.71 -1.92 -24.50
C GLN A 272 17.25 -1.71 -24.96
N SER A 273 16.31 -1.73 -24.03
CA SER A 273 14.88 -1.60 -24.29
C SER A 273 14.45 -0.14 -24.47
N GLU A 274 13.20 0.07 -24.89
CA GLU A 274 12.59 1.40 -24.92
C GLU A 274 12.44 2.04 -23.52
N PHE A 275 12.59 1.27 -22.44
CA PHE A 275 12.50 1.74 -21.06
C PHE A 275 13.85 2.20 -20.49
N ALA A 276 14.93 2.11 -21.29
CA ALA A 276 16.26 2.50 -20.86
C ALA A 276 16.35 3.96 -20.42
N ASP A 277 15.51 4.85 -20.96
CA ASP A 277 15.50 6.29 -20.65
C ASP A 277 14.19 6.74 -19.98
N ILE A 278 13.48 5.83 -19.32
CA ILE A 278 12.21 6.17 -18.67
C ILE A 278 12.42 7.09 -17.46
N ASP A 279 11.55 8.09 -17.32
CA ASP A 279 11.48 8.93 -16.13
C ASP A 279 10.80 8.15 -14.98
N ARG A 280 11.29 8.34 -13.74
CA ARG A 280 10.74 7.69 -12.55
C ARG A 280 9.24 7.97 -12.36
N ASP A 281 8.78 9.15 -12.74
CA ASP A 281 7.37 9.54 -12.61
C ASP A 281 6.51 9.12 -13.81
N GLU A 282 7.11 8.59 -14.88
CA GLU A 282 6.37 8.13 -16.07
C GLU A 282 5.61 6.83 -15.76
N LEU A 283 4.28 6.88 -15.96
CA LEU A 283 3.43 5.70 -15.91
C LEU A 283 3.58 4.87 -17.20
N VAL A 284 4.17 3.68 -17.09
CA VAL A 284 4.08 2.65 -18.12
C VAL A 284 2.75 1.93 -17.97
N ARG A 285 1.80 2.26 -18.84
CA ARG A 285 0.51 1.55 -18.91
C ARG A 285 0.72 0.04 -19.11
N PHE A 286 -0.14 -0.76 -18.50
CA PHE A 286 0.02 -2.21 -18.52
C PHE A 286 0.00 -2.80 -19.93
N GLU A 287 -0.75 -2.20 -20.86
CA GLU A 287 -0.78 -2.62 -22.27
C GLU A 287 0.57 -2.43 -22.98
N ARG A 288 1.39 -1.47 -22.52
CA ARG A 288 2.77 -1.26 -23.00
C ARG A 288 3.75 -2.16 -22.25
N TRP A 289 3.53 -2.40 -20.96
CA TRP A 289 4.40 -3.23 -20.13
C TRP A 289 4.26 -4.73 -20.43
N GLN A 290 3.06 -5.22 -20.68
CA GLN A 290 2.80 -6.65 -20.88
C GLN A 290 3.56 -7.26 -22.08
N PRO A 291 3.65 -6.62 -23.26
CA PRO A 291 4.52 -7.09 -24.34
C PRO A 291 5.98 -7.13 -23.94
N ALA A 292 6.46 -6.11 -23.23
CA ALA A 292 7.83 -6.03 -22.73
C ALA A 292 8.18 -7.22 -21.81
N LEU A 293 7.29 -7.59 -20.89
CA LEU A 293 7.48 -8.77 -20.03
C LEU A 293 7.69 -10.07 -20.84
N LYS A 294 6.95 -10.24 -21.94
CA LYS A 294 7.10 -11.40 -22.84
C LYS A 294 8.44 -11.37 -23.59
N GLU A 295 8.90 -10.20 -23.99
CA GLU A 295 10.20 -10.01 -24.63
C GLU A 295 11.34 -10.33 -23.66
N ILE A 296 11.28 -9.80 -22.43
CA ILE A 296 12.27 -10.11 -21.37
C ILE A 296 12.29 -11.61 -21.11
N GLN A 297 11.11 -12.23 -20.95
CA GLN A 297 11.01 -13.67 -20.76
C GLN A 297 11.70 -14.41 -21.90
N THR A 298 11.43 -14.06 -23.16
CA THR A 298 12.03 -14.73 -24.33
C THR A 298 13.55 -14.51 -24.37
N ALA A 299 14.04 -13.31 -24.05
CA ALA A 299 15.46 -12.97 -24.07
C ALA A 299 16.27 -13.65 -22.95
N CYS A 300 15.63 -13.86 -21.79
CA CYS A 300 16.28 -14.37 -20.58
C CYS A 300 15.80 -15.78 -20.17
N SER A 301 15.06 -16.47 -21.05
CA SER A 301 14.76 -17.91 -20.87
C SER A 301 16.01 -18.71 -21.20
N HIS A 302 16.45 -19.55 -20.25
CA HIS A 302 17.47 -20.56 -20.47
C HIS A 302 16.84 -21.92 -20.76
#